data_AF-A0A832H465-F1
#
_entry.id   AF-A0A832H465-F1
#
_cell.length_a   1.000
_cell.length_b   1.000
_cell.length_c   1.000
_cell.angle_alpha   90.00
_cell.angle_beta   90.00
_cell.angle_gamma   90.00
#
_symmetry.space_group_name_H-M   'P 1'
#
loop_
_entity.id
_entity.type
_entity.pdbx_description
1 polymer ?
#
loop_
_entity_poly.entity_id
_entity_poly.type
_entity_poly.pdbx_seq_one_letter_code
_entity_poly.pdbx_strand_id
1 'polypeptide(L)' 'MKAVCWHGAMDMRVDTVPDPEIINPRDAIIKITSTAICGSDLHIYNGFIPSMQPG' A
#
# COMPACT_ATOMS: atom_id res chain seq x y z
N MET A 1 -10.60 -4.25 -5.07
CA MET A 1 -10.50 -2.78 -4.98
C MET A 1 -9.27 -2.22 -5.70
N LYS A 2 -9.17 -0.89 -5.91
CA LYS A 2 -7.95 -0.23 -6.40
C LYS A 2 -7.00 0.11 -5.25
N ALA A 3 -5.70 -0.11 -5.41
CA ALA A 3 -4.67 0.22 -4.41
C ALA A 3 -3.39 0.74 -5.06
N VAL A 4 -2.62 1.58 -4.36
CA VAL A 4 -1.26 1.96 -4.76
C VAL A 4 -0.32 0.84 -4.33
N CYS A 5 0.36 0.24 -5.29
CA CYS A 5 1.25 -0.90 -5.12
C CYS A 5 2.67 -0.50 -5.53
N TRP A 6 3.66 -1.01 -4.79
CA TRP A 6 5.07 -0.78 -5.11
C TRP A 6 5.53 -1.84 -6.10
N HIS A 7 6.15 -1.43 -7.21
CA HIS A 7 6.67 -2.34 -8.25
C HIS A 7 8.20 -2.31 -8.36
N GLY A 8 8.84 -1.38 -7.65
CA GLY A 8 10.26 -1.18 -7.67
C GLY A 8 10.62 0.24 -7.21
N ALA A 9 11.91 0.49 -7.01
CA ALA A 9 12.37 1.83 -6.71
C ALA A 9 11.92 2.79 -7.82
N MET A 10 11.27 3.87 -7.42
CA MET A 10 10.64 4.88 -8.26
C MET A 10 9.47 4.41 -9.14
N ASP A 11 8.93 3.21 -8.91
CA ASP A 11 7.81 2.61 -9.65
C ASP A 11 6.65 2.29 -8.70
N MET A 12 5.65 3.18 -8.66
CA MET A 12 4.39 3.02 -7.93
C MET A 12 3.25 2.99 -8.94
N ARG A 13 2.34 2.01 -8.82
CA ARG A 13 1.22 1.83 -9.76
C ARG A 13 -0.07 1.67 -9.01
N VAL A 14 -1.18 1.98 -9.68
CA VAL A 14 -2.52 1.69 -9.15
C VAL A 14 -3.01 0.39 -9.77
N ASP A 15 -3.04 -0.66 -8.97
CA ASP A 15 -3.48 -1.98 -9.39
C ASP A 15 -4.89 -2.28 -8.91
N THR A 16 -5.50 -3.31 -9.51
CA THR A 16 -6.73 -3.92 -8.99
C THR A 16 -6.37 -5.15 -8.17
N VAL A 17 -6.64 -5.08 -6.87
CA VAL A 17 -6.34 -6.14 -5.89
C VAL A 17 -7.64 -6.71 -5.30
N PRO A 18 -7.63 -7.89 -4.67
CA PRO A 18 -8.79 -8.40 -3.95
C PRO A 18 -9.30 -7.41 -2.89
N ASP A 19 -10.58 -7.49 -2.55
CA ASP A 19 -11.11 -6.73 -1.42
C ASP A 19 -10.58 -7.32 -0.10
N PRO A 20 -10.38 -6.52 0.95
CA PRO A 20 -9.82 -6.99 2.22
C PRO A 20 -10.81 -7.91 2.93
N GLU A 21 -10.27 -8.84 3.71
CA GLU A 21 -11.02 -9.77 4.55
C GLU A 21 -10.67 -9.55 6.03
N ILE A 22 -11.61 -9.88 6.92
CA ILE A 22 -11.38 -9.90 8.37
C ILE A 22 -10.60 -11.18 8.72
N ILE A 23 -9.39 -11.04 9.25
CA ILE A 23 -8.54 -12.19 9.62
C ILE A 23 -8.60 -12.41 11.13
N ASN A 24 -8.61 -11.33 11.90
CA ASN A 24 -8.61 -11.37 13.37
C ASN A 24 -9.91 -10.80 13.93
N PRO A 25 -10.32 -11.19 15.16
CA PRO A 25 -11.58 -10.74 15.77
C PRO A 25 -11.70 -9.21 15.99
N ARG A 26 -10.61 -8.46 15.87
CA ARG A 26 -10.57 -7.01 16.11
C ARG A 26 -10.34 -6.19 14.85
N ASP A 27 -10.30 -6.83 13.68
CA ASP A 27 -10.10 -6.11 12.43
C ASP A 27 -11.39 -5.37 12.04
N ALA A 28 -11.23 -4.29 11.27
CA ALA A 28 -12.33 -3.54 10.68
C ALA A 28 -11.98 -3.18 9.23
N ILE A 29 -12.96 -3.30 8.34
CA ILE A 29 -12.83 -2.86 6.95
C ILE A 29 -13.38 -1.44 6.84
N ILE A 30 -12.54 -0.51 6.40
CA ILE A 30 -12.88 0.91 6.28
C ILE A 30 -12.92 1.30 4.80
N LYS A 31 -14.03 1.92 4.38
CA LYS A 31 -14.10 2.60 3.08
C LYS A 31 -13.36 3.93 3.17
N ILE A 32 -12.18 4.00 2.56
CA ILE A 32 -11.36 5.21 2.55
C ILE A 32 -12.10 6.34 1.80
N THR A 33 -12.33 7.47 2.46
CA THR A 33 -12.85 8.70 1.86
C THR A 33 -11.74 9.67 1.49
N SER A 34 -10.62 9.62 2.22
CA SER A 34 -9.43 10.44 2.02
C SER A 34 -8.20 9.74 2.60
N THR A 35 -7.06 9.91 1.93
CA THR A 35 -5.74 9.47 2.39
C THR A 35 -4.70 10.49 1.90
N ALA A 36 -3.51 10.49 2.48
CA ALA A 36 -2.45 11.43 2.15
C ALA A 36 -1.14 10.69 1.85
N ILE A 37 -0.25 11.38 1.12
CA ILE A 37 1.14 10.97 0.97
C ILE A 37 1.93 11.60 2.12
N CYS A 38 2.68 10.78 2.84
CA CYS A 38 3.57 11.20 3.92
C CYS A 38 5.01 11.30 3.40
N GLY A 39 5.84 12.11 4.05
CA GLY A 39 7.29 12.14 3.76
C GLY A 39 7.95 10.78 3.96
N SER A 40 7.43 9.94 4.85
CA SER A 40 7.93 8.57 5.07
C SER A 40 7.75 7.65 3.86
N ASP A 41 6.76 7.92 3.00
CA ASP A 41 6.50 7.11 1.81
C ASP A 41 7.65 7.23 0.80
N LEU A 42 8.42 8.33 0.86
CA LEU A 42 9.62 8.51 0.06
C LEU A 42 10.73 7.51 0.40
N HIS A 43 10.76 6.97 1.62
CA HIS A 43 11.70 5.91 1.97
C HIS A 43 11.36 4.60 1.23
N ILE A 44 10.08 4.31 1.01
CA ILE A 44 9.62 3.16 0.22
C ILE A 44 9.85 3.43 -1.26
N TYR A 45 9.41 4.60 -1.74
CA TYR A 45 9.54 5.01 -3.14
C TYR A 45 10.98 4.93 -3.64
N ASN A 46 11.95 5.41 -2.87
CA ASN A 46 13.36 5.38 -3.25
C ASN A 46 14.06 4.03 -2.96
N GLY A 47 13.33 3.01 -2.47
CA GLY A 47 13.89 1.69 -2.21
C GLY A 47 14.80 1.60 -0.98
N PHE A 48 14.61 2.46 0.02
CA PHE A 48 15.42 2.47 1.26
C PHE A 48 14.90 1.54 2.35
N ILE A 49 13.69 0.97 2.19
CA ILE A 49 13.16 -0.03 3.11
C ILE A 49 13.72 -1.41 2.72
N PRO A 50 14.59 -2.02 3.56
CA PRO A 50 15.12 -3.35 3.26
C PRO A 50 13.98 -4.36 3.20
N SER A 51 14.11 -5.38 2.34
CA SER A 51 13.14 -6.48 2.18
C SER A 51 11.74 -6.10 1.67
N MET A 52 11.52 -4.86 1.21
CA MET A 52 10.30 -4.49 0.51
C MET A 52 10.11 -5.39 -0.73
N GLN A 53 8.91 -5.91 -0.92
CA GLN A 53 8.56 -6.78 -2.05
C GLN A 53 7.58 -6.07 -2.97
N PRO A 54 7.64 -6.32 -4.30
CA PRO A 54 6.61 -5.86 -5.21
C PRO A 54 5.24 -6.45 -4.88
N GLY A 55 4.19 -5.66 -5.04
CA GLY A 55 2.81 -6.11 -4.83
C GLY A 55 1.84 -5.03 -4.39
#